data_AF-A0A952GJU5-F1
#
_entry.id   AF-A0A952GJU5-F1
#
_cell.length_a   1.000
_cell.length_b   1.000
_cell.length_c   1.000
_cell.angle_alpha   90.00
_cell.angle_beta   90.00
_cell.angle_gamma   90.00
#
_symmetry.space_group_name_H-M   'P 1'
#
loop_
_entity.id
_entity.type
_entity.pdbx_description
1 polymer ?
#
loop_
_entity_poly.entity_id
_entity_poly.type
_entity_poly.pdbx_seq_one_letter_code
_entity_poly.pdbx_strand_id
1 'polypeptide(L)'
;MNFLDWCLVLIVVAYALSGYWQGFITGAFATIGLLLGGLLGIWLAPHLLGDANPSLWVSLTALFVVLVCASFGQAVLQYAGTRMRDQITWQPVRALDAVGGAILSVVAVLIVTWMLGVAVSGSRIPGIGPMVRDSRVLTSVNDVMPSEAQGLLRQFDRVVGSSFFPRYLEPFAPERIVDVSPAPGNVVHDPEVQKAELSVYKIRGNNRCGDGIEGTGFLYSPHRLMTNAHVVAGVTEPMVRVGTRNVQATVVYYNSDIDIAVLDVDIEGPVVHFDNGGEAKEPGVILGYPNDGPFDAQPARIRAEQRLRSPDIYGRGTVTREVFSVRGLVRPGNSGGPLVSRSG
;
A
#
# COMPACT_ATOMS: atom_id res chain seq x y z
N MET A 1 -0.28 -20.70 10.16
CA MET A 1 0.52 -20.81 8.94
C MET A 1 -0.44 -21.13 7.82
N ASN A 2 -0.44 -20.36 6.75
CA ASN A 2 -1.30 -20.58 5.60
C ASN A 2 -0.56 -21.39 4.51
N PHE A 3 -1.19 -21.60 3.35
CA PHE A 3 -0.58 -22.32 2.23
C PHE A 3 0.72 -21.64 1.75
N LEU A 4 0.74 -20.30 1.69
CA LEU A 4 1.93 -19.54 1.31
C LEU A 4 3.09 -19.78 2.28
N ASP A 5 2.83 -19.85 3.59
CA ASP A 5 3.88 -20.15 4.58
C ASP A 5 4.56 -21.50 4.31
N TRP A 6 3.80 -22.53 3.92
CA TRP A 6 4.36 -23.84 3.57
C TRP A 6 5.20 -23.79 2.29
N CYS A 7 4.75 -23.06 1.27
CA CYS A 7 5.55 -22.81 0.07
C CYS A 7 6.85 -22.08 0.39
N LEU A 8 6.78 -21.03 1.23
CA LEU A 8 7.95 -20.26 1.65
C LEU A 8 8.93 -21.11 2.46
N VAL A 9 8.46 -21.93 3.40
CA VAL A 9 9.32 -22.87 4.14
C VAL A 9 10.00 -23.85 3.20
N LEU A 10 9.28 -24.41 2.23
CA LEU A 10 9.86 -25.32 1.24
C LEU A 10 10.92 -24.64 0.38
N ILE A 11 10.67 -23.39 -0.06
CA ILE A 11 11.63 -22.57 -0.79
C ILE A 11 12.87 -22.31 0.08
N VAL A 12 12.67 -21.90 1.33
CA VAL A 12 13.77 -21.63 2.28
C VAL A 12 14.62 -22.87 2.49
N VAL A 13 14.01 -24.05 2.68
CA VAL A 13 14.73 -25.32 2.82
C VAL A 13 15.51 -25.67 1.54
N ALA A 14 14.88 -25.52 0.37
CA ALA A 14 15.54 -25.78 -0.90
C ALA A 14 16.77 -24.87 -1.13
N TYR A 15 16.64 -23.58 -0.80
CA TYR A 15 17.75 -22.61 -0.89
C TYR A 15 18.80 -22.84 0.20
N ALA A 16 18.42 -23.24 1.42
CA ALA A 16 19.37 -23.61 2.46
C ALA A 16 20.23 -24.80 2.03
N LEU A 17 19.60 -25.82 1.43
CA LEU A 17 20.31 -26.97 0.86
C LEU A 17 21.20 -26.52 -0.30
N SER A 18 20.69 -25.74 -1.25
CA SER A 18 21.51 -25.22 -2.36
C SER A 18 22.74 -24.45 -1.83
N GLY A 19 22.55 -23.55 -0.86
CA GLY A 19 23.60 -22.76 -0.22
C GLY A 19 24.61 -23.60 0.54
N TYR A 20 24.17 -24.65 1.23
CA TYR A 20 25.06 -25.60 1.90
C TYR A 20 26.02 -26.27 0.92
N TRP A 21 25.50 -26.69 -0.24
CA TRP A 21 26.29 -27.35 -1.27
C TRP A 21 27.21 -26.37 -2.01
N GLN A 22 26.73 -25.15 -2.29
CA GLN A 22 27.50 -24.10 -2.98
C GLN A 22 28.58 -23.46 -2.11
N GLY A 23 28.36 -23.36 -0.79
CA GLY A 23 29.25 -22.69 0.16
C GLY A 23 29.11 -21.17 0.18
N PHE A 24 29.52 -20.57 1.29
CA PHE A 24 29.47 -19.12 1.53
C PHE A 24 30.29 -18.33 0.51
N ILE A 25 31.52 -18.76 0.23
CA ILE A 25 32.44 -18.02 -0.66
C ILE A 25 31.83 -17.94 -2.06
N THR A 26 31.43 -19.08 -2.61
CA THR A 26 30.78 -19.13 -3.93
C THR A 26 29.50 -18.30 -3.95
N GLY A 27 28.68 -18.43 -2.90
CA GLY A 27 27.41 -17.71 -2.77
C GLY A 27 27.60 -16.20 -2.71
N ALA A 28 28.53 -15.72 -1.89
CA ALA A 28 28.83 -14.30 -1.74
C ALA A 28 29.31 -13.67 -3.05
N PHE A 29 30.22 -14.36 -3.77
CA PHE A 29 30.67 -13.93 -5.08
C PHE A 29 29.52 -13.90 -6.10
N ALA A 30 28.68 -14.94 -6.13
CA ALA A 30 27.51 -14.98 -7.00
C ALA A 30 26.56 -13.79 -6.71
N THR A 31 26.26 -13.50 -5.43
CA THR A 31 25.41 -12.37 -5.03
C THR A 31 26.02 -11.04 -5.44
N ILE A 32 27.31 -10.82 -5.20
CA ILE A 32 28.00 -9.59 -5.62
C ILE A 32 27.94 -9.45 -7.14
N GLY A 33 28.14 -10.54 -7.89
CA GLY A 33 28.04 -10.53 -9.34
C GLY A 33 26.66 -10.24 -9.87
N LEU A 34 25.62 -10.79 -9.24
CA LEU A 34 24.24 -10.46 -9.55
C LEU A 34 23.97 -8.97 -9.35
N LEU A 35 24.41 -8.41 -8.21
CA LEU A 35 24.18 -6.99 -7.88
C LEU A 35 24.91 -6.06 -8.85
N LEU A 36 26.20 -6.29 -9.08
CA LEU A 36 27.00 -5.48 -10.01
C LEU A 36 26.48 -5.61 -11.45
N GLY A 37 26.13 -6.83 -11.88
CA GLY A 37 25.55 -7.08 -13.19
C GLY A 37 24.17 -6.42 -13.36
N GLY A 38 23.33 -6.47 -12.33
CA GLY A 38 22.03 -5.79 -12.33
C GLY A 38 22.16 -4.28 -12.41
N LEU A 39 23.05 -3.68 -11.62
CA LEU A 39 23.34 -2.23 -11.67
C LEU A 39 23.87 -1.80 -13.05
N LEU A 40 24.78 -2.60 -13.63
CA LEU A 40 25.25 -2.37 -14.99
C LEU A 40 24.10 -2.45 -15.99
N GLY A 41 23.20 -3.43 -15.84
CA GLY A 41 22.02 -3.57 -16.69
C GLY A 41 21.05 -2.39 -16.59
N ILE A 42 20.84 -1.84 -15.38
CA ILE A 42 20.00 -0.65 -15.17
C ILE A 42 20.63 0.57 -15.85
N TRP A 43 21.96 0.72 -15.77
CA TRP A 43 22.68 1.79 -16.44
C TRP A 43 22.69 1.62 -17.97
N LEU A 44 22.80 0.39 -18.46
CA LEU A 44 22.91 0.05 -19.87
C LEU A 44 21.56 0.08 -20.60
N ALA A 45 20.47 -0.31 -19.94
CA ALA A 45 19.13 -0.35 -20.51
C ALA A 45 18.70 0.97 -21.21
N PRO A 46 18.79 2.15 -20.57
CA PRO A 46 18.43 3.41 -21.23
C PRO A 46 19.38 3.76 -22.39
N HIS A 47 20.66 3.37 -22.33
CA HIS A 47 21.61 3.59 -23.43
C HIS A 47 21.32 2.72 -24.66
N LEU A 48 20.81 1.50 -24.46
CA LEU A 48 20.43 0.59 -25.55
C LEU A 48 19.05 0.94 -26.15
N LEU A 49 18.13 1.37 -25.29
CA LEU A 49 16.74 1.65 -25.70
C LEU A 49 16.57 3.08 -26.23
N GLY A 50 17.46 4.01 -25.89
CA GLY A 50 17.39 5.41 -26.30
C GLY A 50 16.09 6.09 -25.85
N ASP A 51 15.66 7.11 -26.59
CA ASP A 51 14.42 7.87 -26.35
C ASP A 51 13.16 7.15 -26.87
N ALA A 52 13.12 5.82 -26.76
CA ALA A 52 11.95 5.05 -27.19
C ALA A 52 10.72 5.40 -26.34
N ASN A 53 9.58 5.62 -27.00
CA ASN A 53 8.32 5.91 -26.31
C ASN A 53 7.96 4.79 -25.32
N PRO A 54 7.49 5.13 -24.11
CA PRO A 54 7.08 4.14 -23.12
C PRO A 54 6.06 3.16 -23.70
N SER A 55 6.41 1.88 -23.73
CA SER A 55 5.55 0.81 -24.22
C SER A 55 5.86 -0.49 -23.49
N LEU A 56 4.92 -1.44 -23.51
CA LEU A 56 5.12 -2.76 -22.89
C LEU A 56 6.40 -3.44 -23.40
N TRP A 57 6.70 -3.32 -24.70
CA TRP A 57 7.90 -3.88 -25.32
C TRP A 57 9.18 -3.23 -24.81
N VAL A 58 9.20 -1.90 -24.63
CA VAL A 58 10.35 -1.18 -24.05
C VAL A 58 10.60 -1.64 -22.62
N SER A 59 9.54 -1.75 -21.79
CA SER A 59 9.66 -2.24 -20.40
C SER A 59 10.13 -3.69 -20.33
N LEU A 60 9.61 -4.57 -21.18
CA LEU A 60 10.05 -5.98 -21.26
C LEU A 60 11.50 -6.09 -21.71
N THR A 61 11.92 -5.26 -22.67
CA THR A 61 13.30 -5.26 -23.16
C THR A 61 14.25 -4.71 -22.10
N ALA A 62 13.87 -3.64 -21.39
CA ALA A 62 14.65 -3.12 -20.26
C ALA A 62 14.84 -4.18 -19.17
N LEU A 63 13.76 -4.86 -18.80
CA LEU A 63 13.79 -5.97 -17.84
C LEU A 63 14.72 -7.10 -18.33
N PHE A 64 14.62 -7.46 -19.61
CA PHE A 64 15.46 -8.49 -20.22
C PHE A 64 16.95 -8.12 -20.16
N VAL A 65 17.32 -6.88 -20.51
CA VAL A 65 18.69 -6.37 -20.42
C VAL A 65 19.22 -6.50 -18.99
N VAL A 66 18.44 -6.04 -18.00
CA VAL A 66 18.83 -6.13 -16.58
C VAL A 66 19.05 -7.58 -16.14
N LEU A 67 18.15 -8.50 -16.51
CA LEU A 67 18.26 -9.91 -16.16
C LEU A 67 19.48 -10.58 -16.79
N VAL A 68 19.78 -10.27 -18.06
CA VAL A 68 20.94 -10.81 -18.77
C VAL A 68 22.23 -10.32 -18.12
N CYS A 69 22.35 -9.01 -17.86
CA CYS A 69 23.53 -8.46 -17.21
C CYS A 69 23.72 -9.00 -15.79
N ALA A 70 22.66 -9.10 -14.99
CA ALA A 70 22.70 -9.69 -13.65
C ALA A 70 23.14 -11.16 -13.68
N SER A 71 22.56 -11.98 -14.56
CA SER A 71 22.90 -13.40 -14.70
C SER A 71 24.34 -13.59 -15.17
N PHE A 72 24.80 -12.76 -16.10
CA PHE A 72 26.18 -12.79 -16.58
C PHE A 72 27.17 -12.42 -15.47
N GLY A 73 26.93 -11.32 -14.75
CA GLY A 73 27.76 -10.90 -13.62
C GLY A 73 27.81 -11.96 -12.52
N GLN A 74 26.66 -12.55 -12.18
CA GLN A 74 26.57 -13.66 -11.24
C GLN A 74 27.45 -14.83 -11.70
N ALA A 75 27.32 -15.29 -12.94
CA ALA A 75 28.06 -16.43 -13.44
C ALA A 75 29.59 -16.21 -13.42
N VAL A 76 30.06 -15.01 -13.83
CA VAL A 76 31.49 -14.67 -13.86
C VAL A 76 32.09 -14.66 -12.45
N LEU A 77 31.46 -13.97 -11.51
CA LEU A 77 31.97 -13.90 -10.13
C LEU A 77 31.78 -15.23 -9.40
N GLN A 78 30.67 -15.94 -9.62
CA GLN A 78 30.47 -17.27 -9.07
C GLN A 78 31.60 -18.23 -9.47
N TYR A 79 32.05 -18.18 -10.73
CA TYR A 79 33.21 -18.96 -11.20
C TYR A 79 34.52 -18.57 -10.50
N ALA A 80 34.74 -17.29 -10.20
CA ALA A 80 35.87 -16.86 -9.39
C ALA A 80 35.75 -17.36 -7.94
N GLY A 81 34.54 -17.32 -7.38
CA GLY A 81 34.24 -17.80 -6.03
C GLY A 81 34.47 -19.30 -5.87
N THR A 82 34.06 -20.12 -6.85
CA THR A 82 34.33 -21.57 -6.82
C THR A 82 35.83 -21.85 -6.86
N ARG A 83 36.59 -21.14 -7.71
CA ARG A 83 38.05 -21.26 -7.78
C ARG A 83 38.75 -20.90 -6.47
N MET A 84 38.26 -19.89 -5.75
CA MET A 84 38.78 -19.56 -4.42
C MET A 84 38.42 -20.62 -3.37
N ARG A 85 37.18 -21.12 -3.41
CA ARG A 85 36.71 -22.17 -2.51
C ARG A 85 37.52 -23.46 -2.67
N ASP A 86 37.89 -23.82 -3.90
CA ASP A 86 38.66 -25.03 -4.21
C ASP A 86 40.07 -25.03 -3.58
N GLN A 87 40.61 -23.86 -3.22
CA GLN A 87 41.91 -23.76 -2.51
C GLN A 87 41.81 -24.14 -1.03
N ILE A 88 40.61 -24.22 -0.47
CA ILE A 88 40.37 -24.57 0.93
C ILE A 88 40.25 -26.08 1.06
N THR A 89 41.35 -26.73 1.44
CA THR A 89 41.42 -28.18 1.62
C THR A 89 41.11 -28.64 3.05
N TRP A 90 41.12 -27.73 4.03
CA TRP A 90 40.89 -28.05 5.43
C TRP A 90 39.39 -28.26 5.75
N GLN A 91 39.04 -29.48 6.20
CA GLN A 91 37.65 -29.92 6.39
C GLN A 91 36.83 -29.02 7.35
N PRO A 92 37.36 -28.54 8.49
CA PRO A 92 36.60 -27.65 9.38
C PRO A 92 36.19 -26.32 8.75
N VAL A 93 37.07 -25.68 7.97
CA VAL A 93 36.73 -24.43 7.27
C VAL A 93 35.72 -24.70 6.15
N ARG A 94 35.81 -25.85 5.47
CA ARG A 94 34.82 -26.24 4.47
C ARG A 94 33.44 -26.46 5.08
N ALA A 95 33.36 -27.00 6.30
CA ALA A 95 32.11 -27.13 7.04
C ALA A 95 31.53 -25.77 7.44
N LEU A 96 32.37 -24.85 7.93
CA LEU A 96 31.95 -23.48 8.25
C LEU A 96 31.46 -22.72 7.01
N ASP A 97 32.15 -22.86 5.88
CA ASP A 97 31.75 -22.29 4.60
C ASP A 97 30.41 -22.85 4.12
N ALA A 98 30.17 -24.17 4.25
CA ALA A 98 28.88 -24.77 3.90
C ALA A 98 27.74 -24.23 4.78
N VAL A 99 27.94 -24.17 6.10
CA VAL A 99 26.95 -23.60 7.03
C VAL A 99 26.69 -22.12 6.72
N GLY A 100 27.75 -21.34 6.48
CA GLY A 100 27.64 -19.94 6.09
C GLY A 100 26.88 -19.76 4.77
N GLY A 101 27.10 -20.65 3.80
CA GLY A 101 26.37 -20.65 2.52
C GLY A 101 24.89 -20.90 2.71
N ALA A 102 24.53 -21.87 3.55
CA ALA A 102 23.13 -22.13 3.90
C ALA A 102 22.47 -20.90 4.54
N ILE A 103 23.13 -20.27 5.53
CA ILE A 103 22.63 -19.06 6.21
C ILE A 103 22.46 -17.92 5.21
N LEU A 104 23.47 -17.67 4.36
CA LEU A 104 23.42 -16.61 3.34
C LEU A 104 22.24 -16.81 2.38
N SER A 105 22.04 -18.03 1.89
CA SER A 105 20.92 -18.35 0.99
C SER A 105 19.56 -18.22 1.66
N VAL A 106 19.42 -18.62 2.92
CA VAL A 106 18.20 -18.41 3.72
C VAL A 106 17.90 -16.92 3.87
N VAL A 107 18.89 -16.12 4.27
CA VAL A 107 18.72 -14.67 4.43
C VAL A 107 18.34 -14.02 3.11
N ALA A 108 19.05 -14.34 2.03
CA ALA A 108 18.79 -13.81 0.70
C ALA A 108 17.37 -14.13 0.22
N VAL A 109 16.92 -15.38 0.35
CA VAL A 109 15.58 -15.77 -0.12
C VAL A 109 14.47 -15.17 0.74
N LEU A 110 14.69 -15.01 2.06
CA LEU A 110 13.73 -14.33 2.94
C LEU A 110 13.59 -12.85 2.57
N ILE A 111 14.70 -12.16 2.26
CA ILE A 111 14.65 -10.77 1.80
C ILE A 111 13.90 -10.65 0.47
N VAL A 112 14.23 -11.50 -0.51
CA VAL A 112 13.57 -11.47 -1.83
C VAL A 112 12.07 -11.77 -1.72
N THR A 113 11.70 -12.81 -0.97
CA THR A 113 10.29 -13.18 -0.78
C THR A 113 9.52 -12.12 0.02
N TRP A 114 10.17 -11.46 0.99
CA TRP A 114 9.60 -10.31 1.69
C TRP A 114 9.37 -9.13 0.74
N MET A 115 10.34 -8.76 -0.11
CA MET A 115 10.17 -7.68 -1.09
C MET A 115 8.98 -7.97 -2.04
N LEU A 116 8.89 -9.20 -2.55
CA LEU A 116 7.78 -9.65 -3.38
C LEU A 116 6.45 -9.63 -2.61
N GLY A 117 6.44 -10.06 -1.36
CA GLY A 117 5.29 -10.00 -0.46
C GLY A 117 4.80 -8.57 -0.27
N VAL A 118 5.71 -7.62 -0.01
CA VAL A 118 5.38 -6.20 0.12
C VAL A 118 4.73 -5.68 -1.17
N ALA A 119 5.30 -5.99 -2.33
CA ALA A 119 4.77 -5.56 -3.63
C ALA A 119 3.36 -6.11 -3.92
N VAL A 120 3.10 -7.36 -3.55
CA VAL A 120 1.85 -8.08 -3.86
C VAL A 120 0.77 -7.90 -2.78
N SER A 121 1.13 -7.51 -1.56
CA SER A 121 0.21 -7.33 -0.42
C SER A 121 -0.95 -6.37 -0.71
N GLY A 122 -0.71 -5.34 -1.53
CA GLY A 122 -1.73 -4.38 -1.97
C GLY A 122 -2.57 -4.82 -3.17
N SER A 123 -2.29 -5.99 -3.77
CA SER A 123 -2.93 -6.40 -5.01
C SER A 123 -4.43 -6.70 -4.84
N ARG A 124 -5.23 -6.30 -5.84
CA ARG A 124 -6.67 -6.64 -5.93
C ARG A 124 -6.92 -8.05 -6.48
N ILE A 125 -5.88 -8.85 -6.68
CA ILE A 125 -6.05 -10.20 -7.22
C ILE A 125 -6.77 -11.04 -6.16
N PRO A 126 -7.98 -11.57 -6.47
CA PRO A 126 -8.77 -12.31 -5.50
C PRO A 126 -7.96 -13.46 -4.88
N GLY A 127 -7.98 -13.55 -3.55
CA GLY A 127 -7.29 -14.59 -2.78
C GLY A 127 -5.81 -14.34 -2.49
N ILE A 128 -5.08 -13.57 -3.30
CA ILE A 128 -3.62 -13.37 -3.09
C ILE A 128 -3.34 -12.39 -1.95
N GLY A 129 -3.98 -11.20 -1.97
CA GLY A 129 -3.77 -10.18 -0.93
C GLY A 129 -3.96 -10.69 0.50
N PRO A 130 -5.09 -11.37 0.82
CA PRO A 130 -5.29 -12.01 2.12
C PRO A 130 -4.24 -13.06 2.46
N MET A 131 -3.86 -13.94 1.52
CA MET A 131 -2.82 -14.96 1.77
C MET A 131 -1.45 -14.36 2.11
N VAL A 132 -1.08 -13.25 1.47
CA VAL A 132 0.17 -12.55 1.78
C VAL A 132 0.08 -11.87 3.14
N ARG A 133 -1.02 -11.19 3.44
CA ARG A 133 -1.23 -10.48 4.72
C ARG A 133 -1.29 -11.40 5.94
N ASP A 134 -1.85 -12.60 5.78
CA ASP A 134 -1.97 -13.59 6.85
C ASP A 134 -0.73 -14.51 6.99
N SER A 135 0.32 -14.29 6.19
CA SER A 135 1.55 -15.12 6.21
C SER A 135 2.37 -14.85 7.46
N ARG A 136 2.56 -15.88 8.30
CA ARG A 136 3.39 -15.76 9.51
C ARG A 136 4.86 -15.57 9.17
N VAL A 137 5.35 -16.19 8.10
CA VAL A 137 6.75 -16.06 7.67
C VAL A 137 7.03 -14.62 7.26
N LEU A 138 6.19 -14.04 6.39
CA LEU A 138 6.39 -12.67 5.90
C LEU A 138 6.21 -11.63 7.01
N THR A 139 5.24 -11.79 7.91
CA THR A 139 5.12 -10.94 9.11
C THR A 139 6.39 -11.02 9.96
N SER A 140 6.89 -12.22 10.24
CA SER A 140 8.08 -12.40 11.10
C SER A 140 9.33 -11.78 10.50
N VAL A 141 9.52 -11.90 9.17
CA VAL A 141 10.62 -11.21 8.47
C VAL A 141 10.42 -9.71 8.54
N ASN A 142 9.20 -9.22 8.29
CA ASN A 142 8.90 -7.79 8.32
C ASN A 142 9.18 -7.13 9.67
N ASP A 143 8.91 -7.82 10.78
CA ASP A 143 9.11 -7.32 12.14
C ASP A 143 10.58 -7.09 12.51
N VAL A 144 11.52 -7.77 11.82
CA VAL A 144 12.97 -7.60 12.01
C VAL A 144 13.64 -6.73 10.94
N MET A 145 12.91 -6.36 9.88
CA MET A 145 13.48 -5.53 8.81
C MET A 145 13.61 -4.05 9.24
N PRO A 146 14.76 -3.39 8.98
CA PRO A 146 14.93 -1.98 9.27
C PRO A 146 13.93 -1.09 8.52
N SER A 147 13.49 -0.01 9.15
CA SER A 147 12.52 0.93 8.58
C SER A 147 13.02 1.60 7.29
N GLU A 148 14.34 1.73 7.14
CA GLU A 148 15.04 2.28 5.99
C GLU A 148 14.82 1.40 4.74
N ALA A 149 14.84 0.07 4.89
CA ALA A 149 14.61 -0.87 3.80
C ALA A 149 13.19 -0.72 3.24
N GLN A 150 12.21 -0.49 4.12
CA GLN A 150 10.82 -0.21 3.72
C GLN A 150 10.71 1.16 3.02
N GLY A 151 11.48 2.15 3.46
CA GLY A 151 11.59 3.46 2.80
C GLY A 151 12.11 3.37 1.37
N LEU A 152 13.17 2.58 1.15
CA LEU A 152 13.79 2.38 -0.16
C LEU A 152 12.85 1.70 -1.17
N LEU A 153 12.15 0.64 -0.75
CA LEU A 153 11.15 -0.01 -1.61
C LEU A 153 10.04 0.96 -2.06
N ARG A 154 9.59 1.83 -1.16
CA ARG A 154 8.55 2.84 -1.48
C ARG A 154 9.06 3.95 -2.39
N GLN A 155 10.35 4.29 -2.32
CA GLN A 155 10.96 5.20 -3.29
C GLN A 155 11.03 4.55 -4.67
N PHE A 156 11.41 3.27 -4.74
CA PHE A 156 11.43 2.51 -5.99
C PHE A 156 10.03 2.42 -6.64
N ASP A 157 8.99 2.10 -5.87
CA ASP A 157 7.60 2.07 -6.36
C ASP A 157 7.15 3.42 -6.96
N ARG A 158 7.56 4.54 -6.36
CA ARG A 158 7.25 5.89 -6.88
C ARG A 158 7.93 6.17 -8.22
N VAL A 159 9.14 5.66 -8.44
CA VAL A 159 9.90 5.87 -9.70
C VAL A 159 9.39 4.97 -10.81
N VAL A 160 9.02 3.73 -10.50
CA VAL A 160 8.50 2.75 -11.48
C VAL A 160 7.07 3.10 -11.92
N GLY A 161 6.43 4.11 -11.31
CA GLY A 161 5.09 4.58 -11.69
C GLY A 161 4.01 3.53 -11.41
N SER A 162 4.31 2.53 -10.59
CA SER A 162 3.38 1.51 -10.11
C SER A 162 2.50 2.07 -9.00
N SER A 163 1.79 3.18 -9.28
CA SER A 163 0.70 3.73 -8.45
C SER A 163 -0.52 2.80 -8.44
N PHE A 164 -0.33 1.48 -8.35
CA PHE A 164 -1.41 0.52 -8.46
C PHE A 164 -2.30 0.53 -7.21
N PHE A 165 -1.78 0.89 -6.03
CA PHE A 165 -2.56 0.81 -4.79
C PHE A 165 -2.08 1.86 -3.77
N PRO A 166 -2.95 2.77 -3.30
CA PRO A 166 -2.63 3.55 -2.11
C PRO A 166 -2.57 2.59 -0.91
N ARG A 167 -1.41 2.53 -0.24
CA ARG A 167 -1.15 1.60 0.86
C ARG A 167 -1.72 2.16 2.16
N TYR A 168 -3.03 2.00 2.34
CA TYR A 168 -3.74 2.40 3.57
C TYR A 168 -3.54 1.43 4.74
N LEU A 169 -2.82 0.31 4.52
CA LEU A 169 -2.56 -0.76 5.48
C LEU A 169 -1.08 -1.09 5.51
N GLU A 170 -0.56 -1.50 6.69
CA GLU A 170 0.74 -2.17 6.74
C GLU A 170 0.69 -3.47 5.90
N PRO A 171 1.75 -3.81 5.14
CA PRO A 171 1.75 -4.92 4.17
C PRO A 171 1.35 -6.29 4.72
N PHE A 172 1.53 -6.52 6.01
CA PHE A 172 1.27 -7.81 6.67
C PHE A 172 0.42 -7.68 7.94
N ALA A 173 -0.37 -6.60 8.04
CA ALA A 173 -1.37 -6.47 9.09
C ALA A 173 -2.62 -7.30 8.72
N PRO A 174 -3.07 -8.24 9.58
CA PRO A 174 -4.24 -9.05 9.31
C PRO A 174 -5.51 -8.18 9.33
N GLU A 175 -6.26 -8.19 8.22
CA GLU A 175 -7.59 -7.61 8.15
C GLU A 175 -8.62 -8.71 8.41
N ARG A 176 -9.23 -8.75 9.60
CA ARG A 176 -10.28 -9.73 9.90
C ARG A 176 -11.59 -9.28 9.24
N ILE A 177 -11.85 -9.74 8.02
CA ILE A 177 -13.11 -9.45 7.34
C ILE A 177 -14.21 -10.32 7.95
N VAL A 178 -14.98 -9.76 8.87
CA VAL A 178 -16.18 -10.41 9.43
C VAL A 178 -17.28 -10.39 8.37
N ASP A 179 -17.82 -11.56 8.02
CA ASP A 179 -18.94 -11.61 7.08
C ASP A 179 -20.25 -11.16 7.74
N VAL A 180 -20.98 -10.29 7.04
CA VAL A 180 -22.27 -9.73 7.44
C VAL A 180 -23.14 -9.62 6.20
N SER A 181 -24.46 -9.77 6.30
CA SER A 181 -25.35 -9.59 5.14
C SER A 181 -25.32 -8.16 4.57
N PRO A 182 -25.69 -7.95 3.29
CA PRO A 182 -25.85 -6.61 2.74
C PRO A 182 -26.80 -5.74 3.57
N ALA A 183 -26.58 -4.42 3.59
CA ALA A 183 -27.54 -3.49 4.15
C ALA A 183 -28.82 -3.41 3.29
N PRO A 184 -30.00 -3.15 3.91
CA PRO A 184 -31.24 -2.96 3.17
C PRO A 184 -31.11 -1.74 2.26
N GLY A 185 -31.46 -1.86 0.98
CA GLY A 185 -31.29 -0.75 0.03
C GLY A 185 -32.15 0.47 0.35
N ASN A 186 -33.29 0.30 1.04
CA ASN A 186 -34.20 1.39 1.39
C ASN A 186 -33.67 2.34 2.47
N VAL A 187 -32.56 2.01 3.15
CA VAL A 187 -31.95 2.88 4.16
C VAL A 187 -31.48 4.23 3.58
N VAL A 188 -31.18 4.29 2.28
CA VAL A 188 -30.85 5.56 1.58
C VAL A 188 -32.05 6.51 1.47
N HIS A 189 -33.26 6.03 1.73
CA HIS A 189 -34.49 6.82 1.70
C HIS A 189 -34.99 7.20 3.09
N ASP A 190 -34.25 6.87 4.16
CA ASP A 190 -34.61 7.31 5.50
C ASP A 190 -34.55 8.86 5.56
N PRO A 191 -35.56 9.55 6.15
CA PRO A 191 -35.62 11.02 6.11
C PRO A 191 -34.41 11.73 6.71
N GLU A 192 -33.83 11.18 7.78
CA GLU A 192 -32.65 11.77 8.42
C GLU A 192 -31.39 11.58 7.56
N VAL A 193 -31.28 10.49 6.79
CA VAL A 193 -30.19 10.30 5.80
C VAL A 193 -30.29 11.35 4.69
N GLN A 194 -31.50 11.59 4.17
CA GLN A 194 -31.73 12.63 3.15
C GLN A 194 -31.45 14.05 3.69
N LYS A 195 -31.69 14.28 4.98
CA LYS A 195 -31.31 15.53 5.64
C LYS A 195 -29.79 15.65 5.77
N ALA A 196 -29.09 14.56 6.08
CA ALA A 196 -27.63 14.54 6.16
C ALA A 196 -26.97 14.79 4.80
N GLU A 197 -27.56 14.35 3.68
CA GLU A 197 -27.10 14.64 2.31
C GLU A 197 -26.89 16.16 2.07
N LEU A 198 -27.76 17.00 2.64
CA LEU A 198 -27.68 18.46 2.50
C LEU A 198 -26.42 19.06 3.17
N SER A 199 -25.75 18.29 4.02
CA SER A 199 -24.53 18.68 4.73
C SER A 199 -23.26 18.16 4.03
N VAL A 200 -23.38 17.44 2.91
CA VAL A 200 -22.26 16.75 2.23
C VAL A 200 -21.89 17.47 0.94
N TYR A 201 -20.63 17.87 0.84
CA TYR A 201 -20.13 18.69 -0.25
C TYR A 201 -18.94 18.05 -0.94
N LYS A 202 -18.82 18.36 -2.23
CA LYS A 202 -17.69 17.95 -3.06
C LYS A 202 -16.53 18.91 -2.87
N ILE A 203 -15.34 18.37 -2.67
CA ILE A 203 -14.10 19.12 -2.57
C ILE A 203 -13.28 18.89 -3.84
N ARG A 204 -12.73 19.96 -4.39
CA ARG A 204 -11.76 19.92 -5.48
C ARG A 204 -10.58 20.83 -5.16
N GLY A 205 -9.41 20.50 -5.66
CA GLY A 205 -8.25 21.36 -5.55
C GLY A 205 -7.18 20.98 -6.54
N ASN A 206 -6.38 21.96 -6.98
CA ASN A 206 -5.19 21.68 -7.77
C ASN A 206 -4.00 21.57 -6.83
N ASN A 207 -3.24 20.49 -6.95
CA ASN A 207 -1.96 20.40 -6.27
C ASN A 207 -0.85 21.04 -7.13
N ARG A 208 0.32 21.26 -6.53
CA ARG A 208 1.49 21.82 -7.24
C ARG A 208 2.03 20.92 -8.37
N CYS A 209 1.57 19.67 -8.46
CA CYS A 209 1.96 18.70 -9.47
C CYS A 209 1.06 18.75 -10.72
N GLY A 210 0.00 19.59 -10.72
CA GLY A 210 -0.94 19.70 -11.85
C GLY A 210 -2.05 18.66 -11.84
N ASP A 211 -2.10 17.78 -10.85
CA ASP A 211 -3.19 16.82 -10.67
C ASP A 211 -4.32 17.46 -9.87
N GLY A 212 -5.54 17.35 -10.40
CA GLY A 212 -6.75 17.69 -9.65
C GLY A 212 -6.99 16.64 -8.57
N ILE A 213 -7.05 17.05 -7.31
CA ILE A 213 -7.47 16.20 -6.20
C ILE A 213 -8.98 16.42 -5.99
N GLU A 214 -9.69 15.31 -5.83
CA GLU A 214 -11.14 15.26 -5.61
C GLU A 214 -11.46 14.46 -4.36
N GLY A 215 -12.52 14.87 -3.67
CA GLY A 215 -13.02 14.16 -2.52
C GLY A 215 -14.36 14.70 -2.04
N THR A 216 -14.75 14.22 -0.88
CA THR A 216 -15.97 14.61 -0.20
C THR A 216 -15.61 15.22 1.16
N GLY A 217 -16.45 16.10 1.68
CA GLY A 217 -16.47 16.40 3.11
C GLY A 217 -17.86 16.81 3.56
N PHE A 218 -18.03 16.99 4.86
CA PHE A 218 -19.33 17.29 5.45
C PHE A 218 -19.25 18.35 6.55
N LEU A 219 -20.30 19.16 6.67
CA LEU A 219 -20.43 20.13 7.76
C LEU A 219 -20.72 19.39 9.07
N TYR A 220 -19.83 19.52 10.05
CA TYR A 220 -20.06 19.04 11.43
C TYR A 220 -20.35 20.18 12.42
N SER A 221 -20.15 21.42 11.97
CA SER A 221 -20.41 22.67 12.68
C SER A 221 -20.61 23.77 11.64
N PRO A 222 -21.30 24.89 11.95
CA PRO A 222 -21.40 26.03 11.04
C PRO A 222 -20.03 26.45 10.49
N HIS A 223 -19.93 26.61 9.17
CA HIS A 223 -18.69 26.99 8.45
C HIS A 223 -17.50 26.05 8.65
N ARG A 224 -17.70 24.82 9.16
CA ARG A 224 -16.62 23.87 9.45
C ARG A 224 -16.91 22.54 8.78
N LEU A 225 -16.10 22.25 7.77
CA LEU A 225 -16.24 21.06 6.94
C LEU A 225 -15.11 20.08 7.26
N MET A 226 -15.45 18.87 7.67
CA MET A 226 -14.48 17.79 7.91
C MET A 226 -14.26 16.99 6.62
N THR A 227 -13.02 16.58 6.37
CA THR A 227 -12.63 15.70 5.27
C THR A 227 -11.37 14.91 5.64
N ASN A 228 -10.88 14.05 4.75
CA ASN A 228 -9.59 13.42 4.93
C ASN A 228 -8.43 14.38 4.62
N ALA A 229 -7.32 14.26 5.34
CA ALA A 229 -6.14 15.08 5.11
C ALA A 229 -5.57 14.88 3.70
N HIS A 230 -5.61 13.64 3.18
CA HIS A 230 -5.13 13.36 1.83
C HIS A 230 -5.94 14.05 0.72
N VAL A 231 -7.19 14.44 0.97
CA VAL A 231 -8.05 15.16 -0.01
C VAL A 231 -7.54 16.58 -0.24
N VAL A 232 -6.81 17.15 0.73
CA VAL A 232 -6.26 18.52 0.65
C VAL A 232 -4.73 18.56 0.73
N ALA A 233 -4.07 17.39 0.67
CA ALA A 233 -2.63 17.30 0.73
C ALA A 233 -1.97 17.98 -0.48
N GLY A 234 -1.17 19.02 -0.22
CA GLY A 234 -0.48 19.78 -1.28
C GLY A 234 -1.39 20.70 -2.10
N VAL A 235 -2.66 20.83 -1.72
CA VAL A 235 -3.61 21.79 -2.29
C VAL A 235 -3.42 23.15 -1.61
N THR A 236 -3.26 24.21 -2.40
CA THR A 236 -3.08 25.57 -1.84
C THR A 236 -4.42 26.26 -1.60
N GLU A 237 -5.39 26.04 -2.49
CA GLU A 237 -6.71 26.67 -2.45
C GLU A 237 -7.79 25.61 -2.70
N PRO A 238 -8.24 24.87 -1.66
CA PRO A 238 -9.33 23.92 -1.82
C PRO A 238 -10.64 24.66 -2.12
N MET A 239 -11.38 24.14 -3.09
CA MET A 239 -12.68 24.65 -3.52
C MET A 239 -13.77 23.66 -3.13
N VAL A 240 -14.82 24.15 -2.47
CA VAL A 240 -16.01 23.38 -2.11
C VAL A 240 -17.15 23.71 -3.08
N ARG A 241 -17.77 22.70 -3.67
CA ARG A 241 -18.88 22.90 -4.61
C ARG A 241 -20.21 22.98 -3.86
N VAL A 242 -20.92 24.10 -4.00
CA VAL A 242 -22.26 24.35 -3.46
C VAL A 242 -23.22 24.58 -4.61
N GLY A 243 -23.96 23.52 -4.98
CA GLY A 243 -24.78 23.50 -6.18
C GLY A 243 -23.94 23.72 -7.44
N THR A 244 -24.10 24.87 -8.08
CA THR A 244 -23.33 25.27 -9.27
C THR A 244 -22.13 26.17 -8.96
N ARG A 245 -22.02 26.69 -7.73
CA ARG A 245 -20.95 27.59 -7.30
C ARG A 245 -19.79 26.81 -6.70
N ASN A 246 -18.59 27.35 -6.84
CA ASN A 246 -17.42 26.90 -6.09
C ASN A 246 -17.06 27.99 -5.08
N VAL A 247 -16.94 27.59 -3.81
CA VAL A 247 -16.58 28.47 -2.69
C VAL A 247 -15.18 28.10 -2.24
N GLN A 248 -14.30 29.08 -2.13
CA GLN A 248 -12.94 28.85 -1.64
C GLN A 248 -12.98 28.54 -0.14
N ALA A 249 -12.21 27.54 0.28
CA ALA A 249 -12.07 27.14 1.67
C ALA A 249 -10.62 27.28 2.14
N THR A 250 -10.43 27.40 3.45
CA THR A 250 -9.12 27.46 4.10
C THR A 250 -8.93 26.24 4.99
N VAL A 251 -7.80 25.54 4.87
CA VAL A 251 -7.47 24.44 5.79
C VAL A 251 -7.09 25.05 7.14
N VAL A 252 -7.93 24.84 8.16
CA VAL A 252 -7.71 25.36 9.54
C VAL A 252 -7.22 24.30 10.51
N TYR A 253 -7.37 23.03 10.16
CA TYR A 253 -6.76 21.91 10.87
C TYR A 253 -6.30 20.87 9.87
N TYR A 254 -5.11 20.31 10.10
CA TYR A 254 -4.54 19.28 9.27
C TYR A 254 -3.74 18.30 10.10
N ASN A 255 -4.12 17.03 10.07
CA ASN A 255 -3.44 15.97 10.77
C ASN A 255 -3.23 14.76 9.85
N SER A 256 -1.97 14.59 9.39
CA SER A 256 -1.56 13.47 8.54
C SER A 256 -1.57 12.12 9.25
N ASP A 257 -1.47 12.10 10.57
CA ASP A 257 -1.35 10.90 11.36
C ASP A 257 -2.70 10.20 11.50
N ILE A 258 -3.80 10.94 11.60
CA ILE A 258 -5.16 10.36 11.63
C ILE A 258 -5.93 10.54 10.33
N ASP A 259 -5.30 11.12 9.31
CA ASP A 259 -5.90 11.43 8.00
C ASP A 259 -7.17 12.30 8.11
N ILE A 260 -7.11 13.37 8.91
CA ILE A 260 -8.23 14.31 9.10
C ILE A 260 -7.77 15.74 8.78
N ALA A 261 -8.61 16.47 8.05
CA ALA A 261 -8.51 17.91 7.89
C ALA A 261 -9.86 18.59 8.17
N VAL A 262 -9.80 19.83 8.64
CA VAL A 262 -10.97 20.71 8.78
C VAL A 262 -10.77 21.93 7.89
N LEU A 263 -11.78 22.22 7.10
CA LEU A 263 -11.86 23.38 6.24
C LEU A 263 -12.80 24.42 6.84
N ASP A 264 -12.35 25.68 6.87
CA ASP A 264 -13.16 26.85 7.11
C ASP A 264 -13.70 27.35 5.76
N VAL A 265 -15.01 27.45 5.63
CA VAL A 265 -15.68 27.77 4.37
C VAL A 265 -16.98 28.51 4.65
N ASP A 266 -17.23 29.58 3.88
CA ASP A 266 -18.42 30.42 4.03
C ASP A 266 -19.66 29.75 3.38
N ILE A 267 -20.19 28.74 4.07
CA ILE A 267 -21.37 27.96 3.66
C ILE A 267 -22.30 27.81 4.85
N GLU A 268 -23.58 28.08 4.61
CA GLU A 268 -24.68 27.77 5.52
C GLU A 268 -25.36 26.46 5.12
N GLY A 269 -25.71 25.64 6.11
CA GLY A 269 -26.38 24.37 5.90
C GLY A 269 -26.64 23.62 7.22
N PRO A 270 -27.40 22.52 7.17
CA PRO A 270 -27.48 21.59 8.28
C PRO A 270 -26.09 21.02 8.59
N VAL A 271 -25.94 20.51 9.81
CA VAL A 271 -24.72 19.84 10.27
C VAL A 271 -25.02 18.38 10.57
N VAL A 272 -24.04 17.51 10.35
CA VAL A 272 -24.06 16.11 10.79
C VAL A 272 -23.47 16.03 12.19
N HIS A 273 -24.15 15.34 13.09
CA HIS A 273 -23.67 15.11 14.45
C HIS A 273 -22.92 13.78 14.54
N PHE A 274 -21.89 13.72 15.38
CA PHE A 274 -21.15 12.48 15.58
C PHE A 274 -21.94 11.50 16.44
N ASP A 275 -22.02 10.27 15.96
CA ASP A 275 -22.46 9.11 16.72
C ASP A 275 -21.23 8.29 17.14
N ASN A 276 -21.09 8.06 18.44
CA ASN A 276 -20.00 7.26 19.01
C ASN A 276 -20.46 5.83 19.38
N GLY A 277 -21.70 5.46 19.05
CA GLY A 277 -22.34 4.20 19.44
C GLY A 277 -22.45 3.15 18.34
N GLY A 278 -21.81 3.33 17.18
CA GLY A 278 -21.94 2.41 16.05
C GLY A 278 -21.52 0.98 16.38
N GLU A 279 -22.39 0.00 16.15
CA GLU A 279 -22.16 -1.41 16.46
C GLU A 279 -22.04 -2.30 15.22
N ALA A 280 -21.43 -3.48 15.41
CA ALA A 280 -21.36 -4.49 14.36
C ALA A 280 -22.77 -4.89 13.87
N LYS A 281 -22.91 -5.05 12.56
CA LYS A 281 -24.14 -5.38 11.81
C LYS A 281 -25.13 -4.23 11.65
N GLU A 282 -24.87 -3.06 12.22
CA GLU A 282 -25.74 -1.90 12.01
C GLU A 282 -25.68 -1.40 10.56
N PRO A 283 -26.84 -1.08 9.95
CA PRO A 283 -26.89 -0.46 8.64
C PRO A 283 -26.62 1.03 8.73
N GLY A 284 -25.96 1.56 7.71
CA GLY A 284 -25.74 2.98 7.50
C GLY A 284 -25.64 3.30 6.02
N VAL A 285 -25.26 4.54 5.70
CA VAL A 285 -25.15 5.02 4.31
C VAL A 285 -23.83 5.76 4.13
N ILE A 286 -23.09 5.40 3.10
CA ILE A 286 -21.92 6.16 2.66
C ILE A 286 -22.42 7.28 1.75
N LEU A 287 -22.16 8.53 2.12
CA LEU A 287 -22.54 9.70 1.34
C LEU A 287 -21.28 10.31 0.70
N GLY A 288 -21.30 10.55 -0.62
CA GLY A 288 -20.10 10.99 -1.32
C GLY A 288 -20.28 11.45 -2.76
N TYR A 289 -19.16 11.85 -3.37
CA TYR A 289 -19.05 12.23 -4.78
C TYR A 289 -18.02 11.33 -5.48
N PRO A 290 -18.38 10.08 -5.82
CA PRO A 290 -17.44 9.11 -6.34
C PRO A 290 -16.96 9.44 -7.77
N ASN A 291 -15.67 9.23 -8.05
CA ASN A 291 -15.03 9.37 -9.37
C ASN A 291 -15.33 10.70 -10.06
N ASP A 292 -15.14 11.81 -9.35
CA ASP A 292 -15.55 13.15 -9.76
C ASP A 292 -17.03 13.28 -10.17
N GLY A 293 -17.89 12.36 -9.75
CA GLY A 293 -19.27 12.26 -10.20
C GLY A 293 -20.23 13.22 -9.51
N PRO A 294 -21.54 13.03 -9.77
CA PRO A 294 -22.61 13.60 -8.95
C PRO A 294 -22.62 12.98 -7.55
N PHE A 295 -23.44 13.54 -6.67
CA PHE A 295 -23.72 12.96 -5.35
C PHE A 295 -24.24 11.52 -5.50
N ASP A 296 -23.80 10.65 -4.60
CA ASP A 296 -24.19 9.26 -4.55
C ASP A 296 -24.28 8.78 -3.10
N ALA A 297 -25.33 8.01 -2.81
CA ALA A 297 -25.60 7.40 -1.52
C ALA A 297 -25.58 5.87 -1.67
N GLN A 298 -24.70 5.18 -0.93
CA GLN A 298 -24.60 3.72 -0.96
C GLN A 298 -24.96 3.10 0.38
N PRO A 299 -25.85 2.08 0.42
CA PRO A 299 -26.12 1.34 1.63
C PRO A 299 -24.84 0.61 2.08
N ALA A 300 -24.55 0.70 3.38
CA ALA A 300 -23.40 0.07 4.01
C ALA A 300 -23.82 -0.63 5.30
N ARG A 301 -23.07 -1.64 5.71
CA ARG A 301 -23.25 -2.30 7.00
C ARG A 301 -21.92 -2.41 7.73
N ILE A 302 -21.90 -2.04 9.01
CA ILE A 302 -20.71 -2.22 9.86
C ILE A 302 -20.44 -3.72 10.00
N ARG A 303 -19.20 -4.14 9.72
CA ARG A 303 -18.72 -5.51 9.93
C ARG A 303 -18.22 -5.68 11.36
N ALA A 304 -17.30 -4.81 11.75
CA ALA A 304 -16.66 -4.78 13.06
C ALA A 304 -15.92 -3.45 13.26
N GLU A 305 -15.79 -3.03 14.51
CA GLU A 305 -14.81 -2.04 14.94
C GLU A 305 -13.44 -2.72 15.10
N GLN A 306 -12.38 -2.07 14.60
CA GLN A 306 -11.04 -2.63 14.59
C GLN A 306 -10.00 -1.55 14.86
N ARG A 307 -8.92 -1.94 15.55
CA ARG A 307 -7.72 -1.11 15.67
C ARG A 307 -6.78 -1.43 14.52
N LEU A 308 -6.64 -0.47 13.62
CA LEU A 308 -5.87 -0.59 12.39
C LEU A 308 -4.52 0.09 12.53
N ARG A 309 -3.44 -0.65 12.26
CA ARG A 309 -2.08 -0.10 12.15
C ARG A 309 -1.80 0.24 10.71
N SER A 310 -1.51 1.52 10.45
CA SER A 310 -1.09 1.97 9.12
C SER A 310 -0.20 3.20 9.20
N PRO A 311 0.67 3.43 8.20
CA PRO A 311 1.47 4.64 8.11
C PRO A 311 0.64 5.93 8.09
N ASP A 312 1.28 7.10 8.27
CA ASP A 312 0.66 8.39 7.93
C ASP A 312 0.35 8.47 6.41
N ILE A 313 -0.38 9.51 5.99
CA ILE A 313 -0.73 9.68 4.56
C ILE A 313 0.49 9.87 3.62
N TYR A 314 1.67 10.14 4.18
CA TYR A 314 2.94 10.26 3.46
C TYR A 314 3.80 8.99 3.53
N GLY A 315 3.29 7.93 4.16
CA GLY A 315 4.02 6.69 4.37
C GLY A 315 5.10 6.77 5.44
N ARG A 316 4.97 7.62 6.47
CA ARG A 316 5.94 7.71 7.57
C ARG A 316 5.35 7.16 8.86
N GLY A 317 6.21 6.52 9.65
CA GLY A 317 5.85 5.92 10.93
C GLY A 317 4.76 4.85 10.83
N THR A 318 4.22 4.50 12.00
CA THR A 318 3.04 3.65 12.15
C THR A 318 2.12 4.31 13.17
N VAL A 319 0.86 4.53 12.79
CA VAL A 319 -0.18 5.07 13.66
C VAL A 319 -1.26 4.00 13.84
N THR A 320 -1.80 3.89 15.05
CA THR A 320 -2.95 3.01 15.34
C THR A 320 -4.22 3.84 15.35
N ARG A 321 -5.20 3.46 14.53
CA ARG A 321 -6.48 4.16 14.39
C ARG A 321 -7.62 3.20 14.74
N GLU A 322 -8.66 3.70 15.38
CA GLU A 322 -9.92 2.98 15.54
C GLU A 322 -10.77 3.24 14.30
N VAL A 323 -11.20 2.16 13.64
CA VAL A 323 -11.93 2.22 12.37
C VAL A 323 -13.04 1.19 12.34
N PHE A 324 -14.11 1.50 11.61
CA PHE A 324 -15.10 0.51 11.23
C PHE A 324 -14.72 -0.14 9.90
N SER A 325 -14.66 -1.47 9.87
CA SER A 325 -14.72 -2.21 8.61
C SER A 325 -16.18 -2.27 8.17
N VAL A 326 -16.46 -2.00 6.90
CA VAL A 326 -17.84 -1.95 6.37
C VAL A 326 -18.04 -2.87 5.17
N ARG A 327 -19.27 -3.38 5.01
CA ARG A 327 -19.77 -3.99 3.79
C ARG A 327 -20.58 -2.95 3.02
N GLY A 328 -19.99 -2.37 2.00
CA GLY A 328 -20.61 -1.37 1.12
C GLY A 328 -19.69 -1.06 -0.06
N LEU A 329 -20.21 -0.34 -1.06
CA LEU A 329 -19.43 0.08 -2.22
C LEU A 329 -18.75 1.43 -1.95
N VAL A 330 -17.50 1.41 -1.47
CA VAL A 330 -16.65 2.61 -1.35
C VAL A 330 -15.85 2.79 -2.64
N ARG A 331 -15.85 3.99 -3.20
CA ARG A 331 -15.17 4.34 -4.46
C ARG A 331 -14.24 5.54 -4.26
N PRO A 332 -13.19 5.72 -5.09
CA PRO A 332 -12.45 6.97 -5.15
C PRO A 332 -13.40 8.16 -5.23
N GLY A 333 -13.09 9.27 -4.56
CA GLY A 333 -13.99 10.43 -4.42
C GLY A 333 -14.93 10.38 -3.22
N ASN A 334 -15.26 9.20 -2.68
CA ASN A 334 -16.00 9.10 -1.41
C ASN A 334 -15.16 9.50 -0.19
N SER A 335 -13.81 9.51 -0.31
CA SER A 335 -12.91 9.88 0.78
C SER A 335 -13.29 11.22 1.41
N GLY A 336 -13.34 11.25 2.74
CA GLY A 336 -13.74 12.39 3.56
C GLY A 336 -15.24 12.54 3.76
N GLY A 337 -16.08 11.80 3.03
CA GLY A 337 -17.52 11.76 3.24
C GLY A 337 -17.94 10.98 4.50
N PRO A 338 -19.13 11.26 5.06
CA PRO A 338 -19.60 10.60 6.26
C PRO A 338 -20.17 9.21 5.96
N LEU A 339 -20.02 8.30 6.93
CA LEU A 339 -20.87 7.13 7.08
C LEU A 339 -21.98 7.51 8.07
N VAL A 340 -23.21 7.65 7.59
CA VAL A 340 -24.35 8.09 8.41
C VAL A 340 -25.18 6.91 8.89
N SER A 341 -25.77 7.05 10.07
CA SER A 341 -26.69 6.08 10.65
C SER A 341 -28.07 6.21 10.01
N ARG A 342 -29.02 5.34 10.38
CA ARG A 342 -30.44 5.52 10.00
C ARG A 342 -31.07 6.79 10.60
N SER A 343 -30.48 7.31 11.67
CA SER A 343 -30.88 8.53 12.36
C SER A 343 -30.18 9.79 11.84
N GLY A 344 -29.39 9.69 10.77
CA GLY A 344 -28.55 10.79 10.26
C GLY A 344 -27.22 10.82 10.99
#